data_AF-A0A5N5WS19-F1
#
_entry.id   AF-A0A5N5WS19-F1
#
_cell.length_a   1.000
_cell.length_b   1.000
_cell.length_c   1.000
_cell.angle_alpha   90.00
_cell.angle_beta   90.00
_cell.angle_gamma   90.00
#
_symmetry.space_group_name_H-M   'P 1'
#
loop_
_entity.id
_entity.type
_entity.pdbx_description
1 polymer ?
#
loop_
_entity_poly.entity_id
_entity_poly.type
_entity_poly.pdbx_seq_one_letter_code
_entity_poly.pdbx_strand_id
1 'polypeptide(L)'
;MYLRTFSVKYHIYERVFALGLEIHVVLAIAPQLSEMLSSNMTIICQGFGLLASSIVVLFLYKVTCARKKFSNLPKPPDTPVFGHWFLLLREWMSSPKDLFPAYILDGVRRKFDLPPIFFLDLCPMFPPVVVISDPEIARKITVEDRTPRWPGVFQPLKPAATRRWIEILSRDNWVKNHALFGVSFTAAHFVRMIPRMSEDLGPMVQMLAEYSQTGQVFKMERMAKLAILEMTGRVIFARQLGTFADNSEWSAAYDGAVSFISAARNPFKRPFIMGKWTKRCQVFHALIREEICACFREQTSKVRPKPSLLHSSFTAYLGDKLPQFLSSPCQNGEMSEEYVQELVSSCAGAFLAAVSGSAALSYCLMLLHQHPNIARRVRAEHDDIFSSDRNITLQLLKTNPERLNQLVFTLAVIKETLRLFSMGVILRQPSSDTVISNDGRIYSLRDHIVVLFHTAMHRRPDLFPEPDKFDPDRFMPGTRQKIPP
;
A
#
# COMPACT_ATOMS: atom_id res chain seq x y z
N MET A 1 -23.32 0.27 7.04
CA MET A 1 -24.43 0.07 7.98
C MET A 1 -24.29 -1.25 8.76
N TYR A 2 -23.11 -1.51 9.36
CA TYR A 2 -22.85 -2.73 10.16
C TYR A 2 -21.84 -2.51 11.30
N LEU A 3 -21.66 -1.26 11.75
CA LEU A 3 -20.76 -0.89 12.86
C LEU A 3 -21.38 0.17 13.77
N ARG A 4 -22.64 -0.01 14.16
CA ARG A 4 -23.31 0.82 15.19
C ARG A 4 -23.77 0.04 16.41
N THR A 5 -23.30 -1.20 16.59
CA THR A 5 -23.79 -2.10 17.65
C THR A 5 -22.85 -2.28 18.83
N PHE A 6 -21.77 -1.51 18.94
CA PHE A 6 -20.78 -1.64 20.03
C PHE A 6 -20.70 -0.48 21.02
N SER A 7 -21.63 0.49 20.96
CA SER A 7 -21.67 1.63 21.90
C SER A 7 -22.98 1.73 22.71
N VAL A 8 -23.76 0.63 22.82
CA VAL A 8 -25.02 0.62 23.59
C VAL A 8 -24.92 -0.24 24.87
N LYS A 9 -23.79 -0.91 25.11
CA LYS A 9 -23.66 -1.85 26.24
C LYS A 9 -23.45 -1.21 27.63
N TYR A 10 -23.30 0.11 27.74
CA TYR A 10 -23.11 0.79 29.03
C TYR A 10 -24.25 1.74 29.45
N HIS A 11 -25.30 1.88 28.66
CA HIS A 11 -26.46 2.73 29.02
C HIS A 11 -27.74 1.95 29.35
N ILE A 12 -27.70 0.62 29.28
CA ILE A 12 -28.83 -0.24 29.66
C ILE A 12 -28.72 -0.66 31.13
N TYR A 13 -27.51 -0.83 31.68
CA TYR A 13 -27.35 -1.29 33.06
C TYR A 13 -27.73 -0.26 34.13
N GLU A 14 -27.63 1.05 33.86
CA GLU A 14 -28.08 2.08 34.81
C GLU A 14 -29.59 2.36 34.75
N ARG A 15 -30.27 2.06 33.64
CA ARG A 15 -31.74 2.19 33.56
C ARG A 15 -32.49 0.98 34.09
N VAL A 16 -31.83 -0.16 34.24
CA VAL A 16 -32.42 -1.37 34.84
C VAL A 16 -32.48 -1.28 36.37
N PHE A 17 -31.69 -0.41 37.01
CA PHE A 17 -31.76 -0.19 38.46
C PHE A 17 -32.74 0.91 38.91
N ALA A 18 -33.35 1.65 37.97
CA ALA A 18 -34.23 2.78 38.28
C ALA A 18 -35.73 2.49 38.12
N LEU A 19 -36.12 1.25 37.77
CA LEU A 19 -37.53 0.84 37.69
C LEU A 19 -37.70 -0.44 38.52
N GLY A 20 -37.81 -0.25 39.83
CA GLY A 20 -38.23 -1.27 40.80
C GLY A 20 -39.72 -1.62 40.70
N LEU A 21 -40.27 -1.71 39.48
CA LEU A 21 -41.60 -2.24 39.23
C LEU A 21 -41.51 -3.41 38.23
N GLU A 22 -41.96 -4.57 38.73
CA GLU A 22 -42.49 -5.71 37.97
C GLU A 22 -41.57 -6.86 37.53
N ILE A 23 -40.72 -7.35 38.44
CA ILE A 23 -40.25 -8.75 38.38
C ILE A 23 -41.45 -9.75 38.52
N HIS A 24 -42.51 -9.35 39.22
CA HIS A 24 -43.72 -10.17 39.38
C HIS A 24 -44.54 -10.37 38.10
N VAL A 25 -44.57 -9.40 37.19
CA VAL A 25 -45.30 -9.53 35.91
C VAL A 25 -44.52 -10.42 34.94
N VAL A 26 -43.19 -10.30 34.89
CA VAL A 26 -42.36 -11.20 34.06
C VAL A 26 -42.46 -12.66 34.54
N LEU A 27 -42.50 -12.91 35.85
CA LEU A 27 -42.70 -14.25 36.42
C LEU A 27 -44.14 -14.76 36.28
N ALA A 28 -45.16 -13.89 36.26
CA ALA A 28 -46.55 -14.28 36.08
C ALA A 28 -46.90 -14.66 34.64
N ILE A 29 -46.25 -14.04 33.63
CA ILE A 29 -46.49 -14.34 32.21
C ILE A 29 -45.53 -15.42 31.68
N ALA A 30 -44.44 -15.74 32.39
CA ALA A 30 -43.46 -16.75 31.97
C ALA A 30 -44.05 -18.15 31.67
N PRO A 31 -45.01 -18.69 32.44
CA PRO A 31 -45.64 -19.98 32.14
C PRO A 31 -46.49 -19.92 30.86
N GLN A 32 -47.21 -18.81 30.64
CA GLN A 32 -48.05 -18.60 29.45
C GLN A 32 -47.21 -18.36 28.18
N LEU A 33 -46.08 -17.66 28.31
CA LEU A 33 -45.07 -17.54 27.26
C LEU A 33 -44.42 -18.90 26.94
N SER A 34 -44.14 -19.72 27.97
CA SER A 34 -43.61 -21.08 27.81
C SER A 34 -44.60 -21.99 27.08
N GLU A 35 -45.89 -21.95 27.44
CA GLU A 35 -46.96 -22.71 26.76
C GLU A 35 -47.23 -22.20 25.33
N MET A 36 -47.20 -20.89 25.09
CA MET A 36 -47.32 -20.33 23.75
C MET A 36 -46.13 -20.71 22.85
N LEU A 37 -44.91 -20.73 23.40
CA LEU A 37 -43.70 -21.12 22.68
C LEU A 37 -43.66 -22.63 22.42
N SER A 38 -44.14 -23.47 23.35
CA SER A 38 -44.22 -24.92 23.16
C SER A 38 -45.33 -25.31 22.17
N SER A 39 -46.49 -24.65 22.20
CA SER A 39 -47.62 -24.92 21.31
C SER A 39 -47.36 -24.47 19.87
N ASN A 40 -46.58 -23.40 19.68
CA ASN A 40 -46.23 -22.87 18.36
C ASN A 40 -44.81 -23.25 17.89
N MET A 41 -44.09 -24.10 18.65
CA MET A 41 -42.70 -24.44 18.36
C MET A 41 -42.54 -25.05 16.96
N THR A 42 -43.49 -25.90 16.54
CA THR A 42 -43.51 -26.50 15.20
C THR A 42 -43.68 -25.45 14.10
N ILE A 43 -44.57 -24.47 14.28
CA ILE A 43 -44.83 -23.39 13.32
C ILE A 43 -43.60 -22.47 13.24
N ILE A 44 -42.97 -22.18 14.37
CA ILE A 44 -41.73 -21.39 14.44
C ILE A 44 -40.59 -22.13 13.73
N CYS A 45 -40.41 -23.44 13.99
CA CYS A 45 -39.42 -24.28 13.31
C CYS A 45 -39.67 -24.38 11.80
N GLN A 46 -40.93 -24.52 11.37
CA GLN A 46 -41.32 -24.49 9.95
C GLN A 46 -41.02 -23.13 9.32
N GLY A 47 -41.32 -22.03 10.01
CA GLY A 47 -41.01 -20.67 9.58
C GLY A 47 -39.50 -20.45 9.42
N PHE A 48 -38.68 -20.89 10.37
CA PHE A 48 -37.21 -20.86 10.24
C PHE A 48 -36.71 -21.76 9.11
N GLY A 49 -37.32 -22.93 8.89
CA GLY A 49 -36.99 -23.84 7.78
C GLY A 49 -37.32 -23.23 6.41
N LEU A 50 -38.47 -22.57 6.27
CA LEU A 50 -38.86 -21.83 5.06
C LEU A 50 -37.95 -20.63 4.80
N LEU A 51 -37.57 -19.90 5.86
CA LEU A 51 -36.61 -18.79 5.73
C LEU A 51 -35.23 -19.29 5.32
N ALA A 52 -34.72 -20.35 5.97
CA ALA A 52 -33.43 -20.94 5.65
C ALA A 52 -33.38 -21.49 4.23
N SER A 53 -34.41 -22.23 3.79
CA SER A 53 -34.52 -22.72 2.42
C SER A 53 -34.62 -21.58 1.40
N SER A 54 -35.39 -20.53 1.69
CA SER A 54 -35.46 -19.33 0.85
C SER A 54 -34.10 -18.63 0.72
N ILE A 55 -33.33 -18.52 1.80
CA ILE A 55 -31.97 -17.97 1.79
C ILE A 55 -31.05 -18.84 0.91
N VAL A 56 -31.13 -20.16 1.04
CA VAL A 56 -30.33 -21.10 0.21
C VAL A 56 -30.70 -20.99 -1.26
N VAL A 57 -31.99 -20.95 -1.60
CA VAL A 57 -32.47 -20.78 -2.98
C VAL A 57 -32.01 -19.44 -3.57
N LEU A 58 -32.16 -18.35 -2.82
CA LEU A 58 -31.69 -17.03 -3.25
C LEU A 58 -30.16 -16.99 -3.42
N PHE A 59 -29.42 -17.67 -2.53
CA PHE A 59 -27.97 -17.80 -2.62
C PHE A 59 -27.56 -18.58 -3.88
N LEU A 60 -28.13 -19.76 -4.10
CA LEU A 60 -27.86 -20.59 -5.28
C LEU A 60 -28.28 -19.88 -6.58
N TYR A 61 -29.41 -19.17 -6.57
CA TYR A 61 -29.86 -18.34 -7.69
C TYR A 61 -28.82 -17.25 -8.01
N LYS A 62 -28.39 -16.47 -7.00
CA LYS A 62 -27.37 -15.42 -7.18
C LYS A 62 -26.06 -15.97 -7.71
N VAL A 63 -25.58 -17.09 -7.15
CA VAL A 63 -24.34 -17.74 -7.60
C VAL A 63 -24.48 -18.25 -9.04
N THR A 64 -25.60 -18.90 -9.38
CA THR A 64 -25.85 -19.40 -10.74
C THR A 64 -25.93 -18.26 -11.76
N CYS A 65 -26.61 -17.17 -11.41
CA CYS A 65 -26.65 -15.95 -12.23
C CYS A 65 -25.27 -15.34 -12.40
N ALA A 66 -24.45 -15.29 -11.34
CA ALA A 66 -23.08 -14.82 -11.44
C ALA A 66 -22.28 -15.69 -12.42
N ARG A 67 -22.27 -17.02 -12.24
CA ARG A 67 -21.56 -17.98 -13.12
C ARG A 67 -21.92 -17.80 -14.59
N LYS A 68 -23.22 -17.65 -14.90
CA LYS A 68 -23.71 -17.42 -16.27
C LYS A 68 -23.13 -16.16 -16.91
N LYS A 69 -22.89 -15.08 -16.16
CA LYS A 69 -22.24 -13.86 -16.70
C LYS A 69 -20.81 -14.12 -17.17
N PHE A 70 -20.13 -15.14 -16.64
CA PHE A 70 -18.75 -15.47 -16.97
C PHE A 70 -18.60 -16.57 -18.01
N SER A 71 -19.68 -17.19 -18.52
CA SER A 71 -19.56 -18.38 -19.38
C SER A 71 -18.79 -18.12 -20.68
N ASN A 72 -18.92 -16.91 -21.24
CA ASN A 72 -18.35 -16.53 -22.54
C ASN A 72 -17.13 -15.60 -22.41
N LEU A 73 -16.58 -15.45 -21.19
CA LEU A 73 -15.44 -14.57 -20.93
C LEU A 73 -14.14 -15.37 -20.84
N PRO A 74 -12.99 -14.80 -21.27
CA PRO A 74 -11.69 -15.43 -21.05
C PRO A 74 -11.42 -15.53 -19.54
N LYS A 75 -11.31 -16.75 -19.02
CA LYS A 75 -11.16 -17.02 -17.59
C LYS A 75 -10.49 -18.38 -17.37
N PRO A 76 -9.83 -18.61 -16.22
CA PRO A 76 -9.39 -19.94 -15.83
C PRO A 76 -10.57 -20.84 -15.46
N PRO A 77 -10.36 -22.16 -15.25
CA PRO A 77 -11.42 -23.06 -14.78
C PRO A 77 -12.03 -22.59 -13.45
N ASP A 78 -13.36 -22.60 -13.36
CA ASP A 78 -14.11 -22.16 -12.19
C ASP A 78 -14.84 -23.29 -11.46
N THR A 79 -15.19 -23.03 -10.19
CA THR A 79 -16.04 -23.93 -9.39
C THR A 79 -17.48 -23.44 -9.40
N PRO A 80 -18.50 -24.34 -9.37
CA PRO A 80 -19.90 -23.93 -9.44
C PRO A 80 -20.31 -22.94 -8.35
N VAL A 81 -19.81 -23.13 -7.12
CA VAL A 81 -20.23 -22.33 -5.96
C VAL A 81 -19.35 -21.09 -5.76
N PHE A 82 -18.02 -21.25 -5.78
CA PHE A 82 -17.08 -20.20 -5.35
C PHE A 82 -16.26 -19.60 -6.49
N GLY A 83 -16.52 -20.01 -7.73
CA GLY A 83 -15.82 -19.50 -8.89
C GLY A 83 -14.33 -19.75 -8.79
N HIS A 84 -13.57 -18.68 -8.91
CA HIS A 84 -12.11 -18.69 -8.84
C HIS A 84 -11.57 -18.38 -7.43
N TRP A 85 -12.43 -18.12 -6.44
CA TRP A 85 -11.96 -17.82 -5.08
C TRP A 85 -11.10 -18.95 -4.50
N PHE A 86 -11.55 -20.20 -4.63
CA PHE A 86 -10.77 -21.35 -4.14
C PHE A 86 -9.48 -21.58 -4.94
N LEU A 87 -9.50 -21.30 -6.24
CA LEU A 87 -8.29 -21.33 -7.06
C LEU A 87 -7.25 -20.35 -6.50
N LEU A 88 -7.63 -19.08 -6.33
CA LEU A 88 -6.74 -18.06 -5.78
C LEU A 88 -6.28 -18.39 -4.36
N LEU A 89 -7.19 -18.88 -3.51
CA LEU A 89 -6.85 -19.27 -2.14
C LEU A 89 -5.85 -20.44 -2.12
N ARG A 90 -6.02 -21.42 -3.00
CA ARG A 90 -5.10 -22.55 -3.13
C ARG A 90 -3.71 -22.07 -3.55
N GLU A 91 -3.63 -21.30 -4.64
CA GLU A 91 -2.35 -20.77 -5.14
C GLU A 91 -1.68 -19.86 -4.10
N TRP A 92 -2.47 -19.05 -3.39
CA TRP A 92 -2.00 -18.24 -2.26
C TRP A 92 -1.41 -19.09 -1.12
N MET A 93 -2.10 -20.16 -0.72
CA MET A 93 -1.65 -21.03 0.37
C MET A 93 -0.40 -21.84 -0.02
N SER A 94 -0.26 -22.23 -1.29
CA SER A 94 0.91 -22.97 -1.80
C SER A 94 2.12 -22.10 -2.13
N SER A 95 1.94 -20.79 -2.30
CA SER A 95 3.02 -19.86 -2.62
C SER A 95 4.00 -19.65 -1.45
N PRO A 96 5.26 -19.22 -1.68
CA PRO A 96 6.18 -18.82 -0.60
C PRO A 96 5.56 -17.79 0.36
N LYS A 97 5.97 -17.80 1.65
CA LYS A 97 5.37 -16.95 2.71
C LYS A 97 5.57 -15.46 2.50
N ASP A 98 6.65 -15.12 1.82
CA ASP A 98 7.15 -13.81 1.45
C ASP A 98 6.76 -13.39 0.03
N LEU A 99 6.00 -14.22 -0.71
CA LEU A 99 5.58 -13.87 -2.06
C LEU A 99 4.58 -12.70 -2.03
N PHE A 100 4.88 -11.66 -2.80
CA PHE A 100 3.96 -10.54 -2.96
C PHE A 100 2.69 -10.98 -3.72
N PRO A 101 1.47 -10.61 -3.24
CA PRO A 101 0.19 -11.07 -3.79
C PRO A 101 0.04 -11.02 -5.30
N ALA A 102 0.57 -9.98 -5.95
CA ALA A 102 0.42 -9.79 -7.39
C ALA A 102 1.07 -10.91 -8.21
N TYR A 103 2.12 -11.57 -7.71
CA TYR A 103 2.76 -12.69 -8.41
C TYR A 103 1.91 -13.96 -8.42
N ILE A 104 0.95 -14.12 -7.51
CA ILE A 104 -0.02 -15.21 -7.56
C ILE A 104 -0.90 -15.05 -8.79
N LEU A 105 -1.29 -13.81 -9.10
CA LEU A 105 -2.06 -13.50 -10.29
C LEU A 105 -1.28 -13.78 -11.57
N ASP A 106 0.02 -13.45 -11.59
CA ASP A 106 0.88 -13.80 -12.74
C ASP A 106 1.06 -15.32 -12.87
N GLY A 107 1.21 -16.03 -11.75
CA GLY A 107 1.28 -17.49 -11.72
C GLY A 107 0.03 -18.14 -12.30
N VAL A 108 -1.16 -17.68 -11.91
CA VAL A 108 -2.44 -18.13 -12.48
C VAL A 108 -2.51 -17.83 -13.98
N ARG A 109 -2.15 -16.61 -14.39
CA ARG A 109 -2.13 -16.19 -15.80
C ARG A 109 -1.26 -17.12 -16.66
N ARG A 110 -0.03 -17.40 -16.23
CA ARG A 110 0.90 -18.28 -16.95
C ARG A 110 0.43 -19.74 -16.94
N LYS A 111 -0.06 -20.23 -15.81
CA LYS A 111 -0.50 -21.63 -15.63
C LYS A 111 -1.66 -22.02 -16.55
N PHE A 112 -2.56 -21.10 -16.83
CA PHE A 112 -3.74 -21.34 -17.68
C PHE A 112 -3.66 -20.62 -19.03
N ASP A 113 -2.47 -20.13 -19.42
CA ASP A 113 -2.23 -19.41 -20.68
C ASP A 113 -3.28 -18.33 -20.96
N LEU A 114 -3.57 -17.50 -19.96
CA LEU A 114 -4.64 -16.52 -20.03
C LEU A 114 -4.23 -15.32 -20.90
N PRO A 115 -5.14 -14.81 -21.74
CA PRO A 115 -4.88 -13.65 -22.60
C PRO A 115 -4.63 -12.37 -21.78
N PRO A 116 -4.15 -11.28 -22.40
CA PRO A 116 -3.89 -10.01 -21.71
C PRO A 116 -5.08 -9.43 -20.94
N ILE A 117 -6.31 -9.81 -21.34
CA ILE A 117 -7.55 -9.44 -20.67
C ILE A 117 -8.26 -10.72 -20.25
N PHE A 118 -8.42 -10.92 -18.94
CA PHE A 118 -9.14 -12.08 -18.41
C PHE A 118 -9.96 -11.72 -17.17
N PHE A 119 -10.92 -12.58 -16.85
CA PHE A 119 -11.92 -12.34 -15.83
C PHE A 119 -11.80 -13.36 -14.69
N LEU A 120 -12.00 -12.87 -13.47
CA LEU A 120 -12.02 -13.66 -12.25
C LEU A 120 -13.32 -13.38 -11.50
N ASP A 121 -14.25 -14.33 -11.60
CA ASP A 121 -15.40 -14.40 -10.72
C ASP A 121 -14.99 -14.84 -9.31
N LEU A 122 -15.18 -13.96 -8.33
CA LEU A 122 -14.90 -14.19 -6.91
C LEU A 122 -16.19 -14.26 -6.07
N CYS A 123 -17.35 -14.31 -6.71
CA CYS A 123 -18.64 -14.52 -6.07
C CYS A 123 -18.66 -15.89 -5.37
N PRO A 124 -19.23 -16.01 -4.16
CA PRO A 124 -19.93 -14.97 -3.38
C PRO A 124 -19.03 -14.15 -2.44
N MET A 125 -17.73 -14.44 -2.39
CA MET A 125 -16.83 -13.91 -1.37
C MET A 125 -16.40 -12.47 -1.63
N PHE A 126 -16.13 -12.13 -2.88
CA PHE A 126 -15.67 -10.80 -3.30
C PHE A 126 -16.33 -10.37 -4.61
N PRO A 127 -16.32 -9.07 -4.92
CA PRO A 127 -16.72 -8.59 -6.25
C PRO A 127 -15.86 -9.24 -7.34
N PRO A 128 -16.44 -9.47 -8.54
CA PRO A 128 -15.67 -9.99 -9.64
C PRO A 128 -14.60 -9.00 -10.10
N VAL A 129 -13.57 -9.52 -10.74
CA VAL A 129 -12.41 -8.77 -11.19
C VAL A 129 -12.18 -8.99 -12.68
N VAL A 130 -11.80 -7.93 -13.38
CA VAL A 130 -11.18 -8.02 -14.71
C VAL A 130 -9.72 -7.62 -14.59
N VAL A 131 -8.83 -8.41 -15.17
CA VAL A 131 -7.39 -8.17 -15.18
C VAL A 131 -7.00 -7.74 -16.57
N ILE A 132 -6.30 -6.60 -16.67
CA ILE A 132 -5.94 -5.96 -17.93
C ILE A 132 -4.43 -5.72 -17.93
N SER A 133 -3.74 -6.32 -18.90
CA SER A 133 -2.30 -6.20 -19.12
C SER A 133 -1.98 -5.51 -20.45
N ASP A 134 -2.98 -4.86 -21.06
CA ASP A 134 -2.85 -4.10 -22.28
C ASP A 134 -2.58 -2.61 -22.00
N PRO A 135 -1.48 -2.02 -22.53
CA PRO A 135 -1.09 -0.65 -22.22
C PRO A 135 -2.09 0.38 -22.74
N GLU A 136 -2.68 0.19 -23.92
CA GLU A 136 -3.61 1.17 -24.49
C GLU A 136 -4.93 1.19 -23.72
N ILE A 137 -5.44 0.02 -23.34
CA ILE A 137 -6.63 -0.07 -22.50
C ILE A 137 -6.34 0.49 -21.10
N ALA A 138 -5.17 0.21 -20.53
CA ALA A 138 -4.77 0.80 -19.26
C ALA A 138 -4.67 2.33 -19.34
N ARG A 139 -4.10 2.88 -20.42
CA ARG A 139 -4.02 4.32 -20.68
C ARG A 139 -5.41 4.94 -20.81
N LYS A 140 -6.30 4.33 -21.59
CA LYS A 140 -7.70 4.76 -21.71
C LYS A 140 -8.38 4.83 -20.33
N ILE A 141 -8.34 3.75 -19.56
CA ILE A 141 -9.00 3.67 -18.24
C ILE A 141 -8.46 4.72 -17.26
N THR A 142 -7.14 4.97 -17.29
CA THR A 142 -6.47 5.83 -16.30
C THR A 142 -6.42 7.30 -16.69
N VAL A 143 -6.16 7.62 -17.96
CA VAL A 143 -5.90 8.97 -18.44
C VAL A 143 -7.13 9.58 -19.12
N GLU A 144 -7.76 8.84 -20.03
CA GLU A 144 -8.90 9.33 -20.81
C GLU A 144 -10.18 9.31 -19.97
N ASP A 145 -10.57 8.12 -19.49
CA ASP A 145 -11.79 7.92 -18.71
C ASP A 145 -11.64 8.42 -17.27
N ARG A 146 -10.38 8.60 -16.81
CA ARG A 146 -10.04 9.01 -15.42
C ARG A 146 -10.77 8.19 -14.37
N THR A 147 -10.89 6.89 -14.62
CA THR A 147 -11.67 5.97 -13.79
C THR A 147 -11.23 6.06 -12.32
N PRO A 148 -12.16 6.21 -11.37
CA PRO A 148 -11.78 6.35 -9.97
C PRO A 148 -11.10 5.09 -9.43
N ARG A 149 -10.28 5.25 -8.40
CA ARG A 149 -9.64 4.12 -7.70
C ARG A 149 -10.71 3.28 -7.00
N TRP A 150 -10.49 1.97 -6.91
CA TRP A 150 -11.39 1.12 -6.15
C TRP A 150 -11.32 1.43 -4.64
N PRO A 151 -12.42 1.83 -3.95
CA PRO A 151 -12.36 2.31 -2.56
C PRO A 151 -11.82 1.28 -1.54
N GLY A 152 -11.90 -0.02 -1.87
CA GLY A 152 -11.47 -1.10 -0.99
C GLY A 152 -9.97 -1.38 -0.99
N VAL A 153 -9.19 -0.81 -1.93
CA VAL A 153 -7.79 -1.22 -2.18
C VAL A 153 -6.91 -1.15 -0.93
N PHE A 154 -7.09 -0.11 -0.13
CA PHE A 154 -6.28 0.17 1.07
C PHE A 154 -7.09 0.10 2.36
N GLN A 155 -8.35 -0.33 2.30
CA GLN A 155 -9.18 -0.50 3.49
C GLN A 155 -8.55 -1.43 4.55
N PRO A 156 -7.86 -2.53 4.18
CA PRO A 156 -7.14 -3.35 5.15
C PRO A 156 -5.95 -2.63 5.82
N LEU A 157 -5.35 -1.62 5.16
CA LEU A 157 -4.21 -0.86 5.66
C LEU A 157 -4.58 0.27 6.63
N LYS A 158 -5.88 0.48 6.90
CA LYS A 158 -6.38 1.52 7.81
C LYS A 158 -5.68 1.54 9.18
N PRO A 159 -5.33 0.41 9.82
CA PRO A 159 -4.60 0.46 11.09
C PRO A 159 -3.19 1.04 10.96
N ALA A 160 -2.48 0.84 9.84
CA ALA A 160 -1.11 1.34 9.66
C ALA A 160 -1.04 2.74 9.06
N ALA A 161 -1.90 3.09 8.10
CA ALA A 161 -1.90 4.41 7.46
C ALA A 161 -3.00 5.35 7.98
N THR A 162 -3.82 4.90 8.94
CA THR A 162 -5.05 5.56 9.43
C THR A 162 -6.14 5.75 8.33
N ARG A 163 -7.21 6.51 8.64
CA ARG A 163 -8.30 6.84 7.71
C ARG A 163 -8.03 8.09 6.84
N ARG A 164 -6.99 8.88 7.11
CA ARG A 164 -6.74 10.15 6.40
C ARG A 164 -5.54 10.08 5.44
N TRP A 165 -4.96 8.90 5.25
CA TRP A 165 -3.92 8.70 4.26
C TRP A 165 -4.43 9.01 2.84
N ILE A 166 -3.62 9.73 2.07
CA ILE A 166 -3.93 10.22 0.73
C ILE A 166 -4.53 9.13 -0.18
N GLU A 167 -4.02 7.90 -0.11
CA GLU A 167 -4.48 6.78 -0.93
C GLU A 167 -5.91 6.29 -0.59
N ILE A 168 -6.46 6.66 0.57
CA ILE A 168 -7.80 6.27 1.07
C ILE A 168 -8.81 7.44 0.98
N LEU A 169 -8.36 8.66 0.66
CA LEU A 169 -9.21 9.85 0.66
C LEU A 169 -10.22 9.86 -0.50
N SER A 170 -11.38 10.47 -0.24
CA SER A 170 -12.31 10.87 -1.31
C SER A 170 -11.64 11.89 -2.23
N ARG A 171 -12.13 12.03 -3.47
CA ARG A 171 -11.53 12.91 -4.48
C ARG A 171 -11.26 14.33 -3.98
N ASP A 172 -12.24 14.97 -3.34
CA ASP A 172 -12.09 16.36 -2.89
C ASP A 172 -11.05 16.51 -1.78
N ASN A 173 -11.01 15.55 -0.85
CA ASN A 173 -10.00 15.53 0.21
C ASN A 173 -8.62 15.15 -0.33
N TRP A 174 -8.57 14.26 -1.33
CA TRP A 174 -7.35 13.89 -2.04
C TRP A 174 -6.74 15.09 -2.75
N VAL A 175 -7.52 15.87 -3.52
CA VAL A 175 -6.99 17.05 -4.24
C VAL A 175 -6.32 18.02 -3.26
N LYS A 176 -6.98 18.31 -2.13
CA LYS A 176 -6.45 19.19 -1.08
C LYS A 176 -5.16 18.61 -0.46
N ASN A 177 -5.19 17.36 -0.01
CA ASN A 177 -4.04 16.71 0.62
C ASN A 177 -2.88 16.48 -0.36
N HIS A 178 -3.16 16.17 -1.62
CA HIS A 178 -2.16 15.95 -2.67
C HIS A 178 -1.43 17.23 -3.03
N ALA A 179 -2.15 18.34 -3.20
CA ALA A 179 -1.51 19.64 -3.45
C ALA A 179 -0.56 20.02 -2.31
N LEU A 180 -0.99 19.79 -1.07
CA LEU A 180 -0.19 20.08 0.13
C LEU A 180 1.00 19.14 0.29
N PHE A 181 0.83 17.84 0.08
CA PHE A 181 1.92 16.88 0.14
C PHE A 181 2.89 17.05 -1.03
N GLY A 182 2.41 17.46 -2.21
CA GLY A 182 3.21 17.59 -3.43
C GLY A 182 4.35 18.60 -3.35
N VAL A 183 4.24 19.67 -2.54
CA VAL A 183 5.32 20.67 -2.36
C VAL A 183 6.60 20.05 -1.80
N SER A 184 6.44 18.99 -1.01
CA SER A 184 7.51 18.19 -0.43
C SER A 184 8.25 17.31 -1.44
N PHE A 185 7.64 16.99 -2.59
CA PHE A 185 8.19 16.06 -3.59
C PHE A 185 8.68 16.77 -4.85
N THR A 186 8.98 18.07 -4.77
CA THR A 186 9.54 18.82 -5.90
C THR A 186 11.01 18.43 -6.14
N ALA A 187 11.45 18.47 -7.41
CA ALA A 187 12.83 18.18 -7.77
C ALA A 187 13.82 19.10 -7.02
N ALA A 188 13.48 20.38 -6.89
CA ALA A 188 14.30 21.35 -6.16
C ALA A 188 14.45 21.00 -4.66
N HIS A 189 13.40 20.47 -4.03
CA HIS A 189 13.47 20.01 -2.64
C HIS A 189 14.40 18.81 -2.49
N PHE A 190 14.27 17.80 -3.37
CA PHE A 190 15.15 16.63 -3.34
C PHE A 190 16.62 16.99 -3.55
N VAL A 191 16.93 17.86 -4.52
CA VAL A 191 18.30 18.33 -4.77
C VAL A 191 18.93 18.94 -3.52
N ARG A 192 18.16 19.68 -2.70
CA ARG A 192 18.63 20.25 -1.44
C ARG A 192 18.86 19.21 -0.34
N MET A 193 18.20 18.06 -0.40
CA MET A 193 18.31 17.01 0.60
C MET A 193 19.37 15.96 0.28
N ILE A 194 19.76 15.81 -0.99
CA ILE A 194 20.76 14.86 -1.46
C ILE A 194 22.01 14.79 -0.56
N PRO A 195 22.63 15.91 -0.12
CA PRO A 195 23.83 15.84 0.71
C PRO A 195 23.57 15.10 2.02
N ARG A 196 22.46 15.42 2.70
CA ARG A 196 22.09 14.77 3.97
C ARG A 196 21.66 13.33 3.79
N MET A 197 20.88 13.05 2.74
CA MET A 197 20.50 11.67 2.41
C MET A 197 21.73 10.80 2.12
N SER A 198 22.79 11.38 1.55
CA SER A 198 24.05 10.69 1.28
C SER A 198 24.83 10.43 2.57
N GLU A 199 24.85 11.39 3.50
CA GLU A 199 25.42 11.20 4.85
C GLU A 199 24.69 10.07 5.62
N ASP A 200 23.37 9.98 5.48
CA ASP A 200 22.54 8.96 6.15
C ASP A 200 22.82 7.53 5.70
N LEU A 201 23.46 7.34 4.54
CA LEU A 201 23.93 6.03 4.06
C LEU A 201 25.24 5.59 4.71
N GLY A 202 25.93 6.47 5.45
CA GLY A 202 27.21 6.18 6.10
C GLY A 202 27.20 4.87 6.91
N PRO A 203 26.24 4.66 7.83
CA PRO A 203 26.14 3.41 8.61
C PRO A 203 25.96 2.17 7.73
N MET A 204 25.13 2.25 6.68
CA MET A 204 24.94 1.14 5.74
C MET A 204 26.26 0.80 5.03
N VAL A 205 26.98 1.80 4.53
CA VAL A 205 28.27 1.62 3.83
C VAL A 205 29.30 1.00 4.77
N GLN A 206 29.38 1.46 6.03
CA GLN A 206 30.30 0.92 7.02
C GLN A 206 30.01 -0.55 7.32
N MET A 207 28.75 -0.89 7.62
CA MET A 207 28.36 -2.28 7.89
C MET A 207 28.62 -3.20 6.68
N LEU A 208 28.38 -2.72 5.46
CA LEU A 208 28.69 -3.49 4.24
C LEU A 208 30.21 -3.70 4.08
N ALA A 209 31.04 -2.72 4.42
CA ALA A 209 32.48 -2.85 4.43
C ALA A 209 32.94 -3.90 5.46
N GLU A 210 32.39 -3.89 6.66
CA GLU A 210 32.65 -4.89 7.71
C GLU A 210 32.24 -6.31 7.26
N TYR A 211 31.06 -6.45 6.65
CA TYR A 211 30.64 -7.74 6.07
C TYR A 211 31.55 -8.22 4.94
N SER A 212 32.07 -7.30 4.12
CA SER A 212 33.01 -7.66 3.05
C SER A 212 34.35 -8.19 3.59
N GLN A 213 34.79 -7.72 4.76
CA GLN A 213 36.03 -8.17 5.41
C GLN A 213 35.84 -9.49 6.15
N THR A 214 34.68 -9.68 6.79
CA THR A 214 34.39 -10.86 7.62
C THR A 214 33.83 -12.04 6.83
N GLY A 215 33.27 -11.80 5.63
CA GLY A 215 32.58 -12.81 4.84
C GLY A 215 31.24 -13.25 5.43
N GLN A 216 30.73 -12.57 6.46
CA GLN A 216 29.47 -12.91 7.10
C GLN A 216 28.29 -12.75 6.14
N VAL A 217 27.42 -13.76 6.09
CA VAL A 217 26.18 -13.71 5.31
C VAL A 217 25.13 -12.85 6.03
N PHE A 218 24.52 -11.91 5.30
CA PHE A 218 23.49 -11.02 5.81
C PHE A 218 22.34 -10.88 4.82
N LYS A 219 21.22 -10.28 5.27
CA LYS A 219 20.07 -9.97 4.41
C LYS A 219 20.17 -8.56 3.85
N MET A 220 20.37 -8.42 2.54
CA MET A 220 20.43 -7.12 1.87
C MET A 220 19.14 -6.30 2.06
N GLU A 221 17.99 -6.98 2.06
CA GLU A 221 16.66 -6.39 2.33
C GLU A 221 16.64 -5.61 3.66
N ARG A 222 17.27 -6.15 4.71
CA ARG A 222 17.33 -5.48 6.02
C ARG A 222 18.07 -4.15 5.88
N MET A 223 19.24 -4.12 5.25
CA MET A 223 20.02 -2.89 5.10
C MET A 223 19.28 -1.85 4.25
N ALA A 224 18.68 -2.29 3.15
CA ALA A 224 17.88 -1.41 2.28
C ALA A 224 16.68 -0.81 3.03
N LYS A 225 15.99 -1.61 3.86
CA LYS A 225 14.91 -1.13 4.72
C LYS A 225 15.40 -0.05 5.69
N LEU A 226 16.49 -0.29 6.41
CA LEU A 226 17.03 0.67 7.39
C LEU A 226 17.42 1.98 6.70
N ALA A 227 18.17 1.91 5.60
CA ALA A 227 18.59 3.08 4.83
C ALA A 227 17.41 3.93 4.35
N ILE A 228 16.39 3.29 3.76
CA ILE A 228 15.21 3.98 3.26
C ILE A 228 14.37 4.57 4.40
N LEU A 229 14.29 3.89 5.55
CA LEU A 229 13.59 4.39 6.73
C LEU A 229 14.31 5.63 7.31
N GLU A 230 15.64 5.60 7.40
CA GLU A 230 16.48 6.73 7.82
C GLU A 230 16.28 7.94 6.90
N MET A 231 16.39 7.72 5.58
CA MET A 231 16.14 8.75 4.58
C MET A 231 14.73 9.31 4.67
N THR A 232 13.72 8.47 4.90
CA THR A 232 12.33 8.93 5.03
C THR A 232 12.18 9.85 6.24
N GLY A 233 12.81 9.52 7.37
CA GLY A 233 12.86 10.42 8.53
C GLY A 233 13.58 11.74 8.24
N ARG A 234 14.67 11.69 7.47
CA ARG A 234 15.37 12.90 6.99
C ARG A 234 14.48 13.77 6.13
N VAL A 235 13.76 13.18 5.18
CA VAL A 235 12.87 13.89 4.25
C VAL A 235 11.72 14.52 5.03
N ILE A 236 11.03 13.73 5.85
CA ILE A 236 9.81 14.15 6.53
C ILE A 236 10.16 15.08 7.69
N PHE A 237 11.02 14.66 8.62
CA PHE A 237 11.26 15.39 9.88
C PHE A 237 12.56 16.21 9.90
N ALA A 238 13.40 16.16 8.85
CA ALA A 238 14.77 16.71 8.86
C ALA A 238 15.67 16.14 9.96
N ARG A 239 15.35 14.96 10.49
CA ARG A 239 16.05 14.30 11.60
C ARG A 239 16.59 12.93 11.21
N GLN A 240 17.65 12.50 11.90
CA GLN A 240 18.03 11.08 11.87
C GLN A 240 17.12 10.34 12.86
N LEU A 241 16.62 9.18 12.47
CA LEU A 241 15.78 8.32 13.30
C LEU A 241 16.59 7.26 14.06
N GLY A 242 17.87 7.08 13.71
CA GLY A 242 18.73 6.08 14.35
C GLY A 242 18.27 4.65 14.05
N THR A 243 17.86 4.38 12.82
CA THR A 243 17.35 3.07 12.38
C THR A 243 18.40 1.97 12.42
N PHE A 244 19.67 2.32 12.24
CA PHE A 244 20.82 1.41 12.29
C PHE A 244 21.30 1.08 13.70
N ALA A 245 20.81 1.79 14.73
CA ALA A 245 21.22 1.52 16.11
C ALA A 245 20.74 0.15 16.60
N ASP A 246 21.52 -0.47 17.48
CA ASP A 246 21.08 -1.66 18.21
C ASP A 246 19.83 -1.33 19.02
N ASN A 247 18.78 -2.14 18.88
CA ASN A 247 17.46 -1.92 19.49
C ASN A 247 16.75 -0.63 19.07
N SER A 248 16.95 -0.16 17.83
CA SER A 248 16.21 0.99 17.28
C SER A 248 14.68 0.84 17.41
N GLU A 249 14.07 1.73 18.20
CA GLU A 249 12.62 1.79 18.40
C GLU A 249 11.88 2.02 17.08
N TRP A 250 12.42 2.89 16.21
CA TRP A 250 11.88 3.17 14.88
C TRP A 250 11.85 1.93 13.99
N SER A 251 12.96 1.17 13.95
CA SER A 251 13.04 -0.06 13.16
C SER A 251 12.04 -1.10 13.66
N ALA A 252 11.95 -1.30 14.98
CA ALA A 252 11.03 -2.26 15.60
C ALA A 252 9.54 -1.87 15.41
N ALA A 253 9.21 -0.59 15.61
CA ALA A 253 7.86 -0.07 15.41
C ALA A 253 7.43 -0.17 13.93
N TYR A 254 8.34 0.14 13.01
CA TYR A 254 8.09 0.01 11.58
C TYR A 254 7.85 -1.45 11.17
N ASP A 255 8.68 -2.39 11.62
CA ASP A 255 8.47 -3.83 11.40
C ASP A 255 7.11 -4.29 11.94
N GLY A 256 6.71 -3.76 13.08
CA GLY A 256 5.37 -3.95 13.64
C GLY A 256 4.26 -3.48 12.69
N ALA A 257 4.40 -2.27 12.12
CA ALA A 257 3.43 -1.67 11.21
C ALA A 257 3.32 -2.42 9.87
N VAL A 258 4.43 -2.87 9.28
CA VAL A 258 4.44 -3.58 7.98
C VAL A 258 4.13 -5.09 8.10
N SER A 259 4.08 -5.64 9.32
CA SER A 259 3.80 -7.07 9.55
C SER A 259 2.40 -7.56 9.10
N PHE A 260 1.53 -6.65 8.63
CA PHE A 260 0.22 -6.99 8.04
C PHE A 260 0.30 -8.00 6.90
N ILE A 261 1.35 -7.93 6.08
CA ILE A 261 1.50 -8.78 4.89
C ILE A 261 1.49 -10.26 5.31
N SER A 262 2.22 -10.57 6.38
CA SER A 262 2.25 -11.91 7.00
C SER A 262 0.93 -12.27 7.70
N ALA A 263 0.25 -11.27 8.28
CA ALA A 263 -1.04 -11.44 8.95
C ALA A 263 -2.20 -11.80 8.00
N ALA A 264 -2.14 -11.33 6.76
CA ALA A 264 -3.18 -11.55 5.75
C ALA A 264 -3.23 -12.98 5.20
N ARG A 265 -2.20 -13.81 5.45
CA ARG A 265 -2.05 -15.10 4.79
C ARG A 265 -3.07 -16.16 5.24
N ASN A 266 -3.54 -16.11 6.48
CA ASN A 266 -4.55 -17.04 6.99
C ASN A 266 -5.85 -16.28 7.35
N PRO A 267 -6.91 -16.36 6.52
CA PRO A 267 -8.15 -15.64 6.76
C PRO A 267 -8.85 -16.03 8.07
N PHE A 268 -8.63 -17.26 8.56
CA PHE A 268 -9.24 -17.75 9.80
C PHE A 268 -8.57 -17.19 11.07
N LYS A 269 -7.27 -16.85 11.02
CA LYS A 269 -6.57 -16.21 12.16
C LYS A 269 -6.67 -14.69 12.15
N ARG A 270 -7.27 -14.11 11.10
CA ARG A 270 -7.33 -12.68 10.84
C ARG A 270 -7.87 -11.85 12.02
N PRO A 271 -8.98 -12.21 12.71
CA PRO A 271 -9.51 -11.36 13.80
C PRO A 271 -8.53 -11.14 14.95
N PHE A 272 -7.84 -12.20 15.38
CA PHE A 272 -6.86 -12.13 16.47
C PHE A 272 -5.59 -11.38 16.07
N ILE A 273 -5.11 -11.61 14.84
CA ILE A 273 -3.89 -10.96 14.34
C ILE A 273 -4.15 -9.46 14.13
N MET A 274 -5.33 -9.08 13.62
CA MET A 274 -5.70 -7.67 13.38
C MET A 274 -5.70 -6.85 14.66
N GLY A 275 -6.14 -7.41 15.79
CA GLY A 275 -6.08 -6.73 17.09
C GLY A 275 -4.65 -6.46 17.56
N LYS A 276 -3.78 -7.48 17.49
CA LYS A 276 -2.35 -7.34 17.82
C LYS A 276 -1.63 -6.37 16.89
N TRP A 277 -1.91 -6.46 15.60
CA TRP A 277 -1.32 -5.59 14.59
C TRP A 277 -1.75 -4.14 14.77
N THR A 278 -3.02 -3.89 15.09
CA THR A 278 -3.51 -2.53 15.38
C THR A 278 -2.73 -1.90 16.54
N LYS A 279 -2.45 -2.66 17.61
CA LYS A 279 -1.59 -2.18 18.72
C LYS A 279 -0.16 -1.86 18.27
N ARG A 280 0.43 -2.67 17.38
CA ARG A 280 1.76 -2.39 16.81
C ARG A 280 1.75 -1.12 15.97
N CYS A 281 0.70 -0.89 15.17
CA CYS A 281 0.57 0.37 14.43
C CYS A 281 0.42 1.58 15.35
N GLN A 282 -0.26 1.44 16.50
CA GLN A 282 -0.38 2.51 17.49
C GLN A 282 0.98 2.92 18.08
N VAL A 283 1.89 1.96 18.31
CA VAL A 283 3.28 2.27 18.72
C VAL A 283 3.98 3.10 17.64
N PHE A 284 3.87 2.70 16.38
CA PHE A 284 4.45 3.44 15.27
C PHE A 284 3.85 4.85 15.11
N HIS A 285 2.53 4.99 15.28
CA HIS A 285 1.84 6.29 15.28
C HIS A 285 2.26 7.19 16.44
N ALA A 286 2.55 6.62 17.61
CA ALA A 286 3.03 7.36 18.76
C ALA A 286 4.40 8.01 18.49
N LEU A 287 5.35 7.26 17.91
CA LEU A 287 6.66 7.80 17.52
C LEU A 287 6.53 8.93 16.48
N ILE A 288 5.69 8.72 15.46
CA ILE A 288 5.42 9.75 14.44
C ILE A 288 4.81 11.00 15.07
N ARG A 289 3.84 10.84 15.98
CA ARG A 289 3.21 11.95 16.71
C ARG A 289 4.26 12.72 17.52
N GLU A 290 5.11 12.01 18.24
CA GLU A 290 6.15 12.62 19.07
C GLU A 290 7.07 13.51 18.23
N GLU A 291 7.54 13.01 17.08
CA GLU A 291 8.38 13.79 16.16
C GLU A 291 7.65 14.98 15.54
N ILE A 292 6.38 14.81 15.15
CA ILE A 292 5.52 15.90 14.67
C ILE A 292 5.44 17.02 15.70
N CYS A 293 5.10 16.67 16.95
CA CYS A 293 4.98 17.63 18.04
C CYS A 293 6.32 18.28 18.38
N ALA A 294 7.43 17.52 18.34
CA ALA A 294 8.76 18.04 18.57
C ALA A 294 9.18 19.04 17.49
N CYS A 295 8.94 18.72 16.21
CA CYS A 295 9.18 19.61 15.08
C CYS A 295 8.37 20.91 15.21
N PHE A 296 7.08 20.79 15.57
CA PHE A 296 6.22 21.97 15.76
C PHE A 296 6.72 22.88 16.88
N ARG A 297 7.05 22.33 18.06
CA ARG A 297 7.59 23.11 19.20
C ARG A 297 8.88 23.84 18.83
N GLU A 298 9.76 23.20 18.08
CA GLU A 298 11.03 23.81 17.66
C GLU A 298 10.83 24.96 16.65
N GLN A 299 9.77 24.90 15.84
CA GLN A 299 9.43 25.97 14.92
C GLN A 299 8.77 27.15 15.62
N THR A 300 7.88 26.90 16.58
CA THR A 300 7.16 27.96 17.31
C THR A 300 8.03 28.67 18.33
N SER A 301 9.08 28.03 18.86
CA SER A 301 10.02 28.66 19.80
C SER A 301 10.99 29.67 19.17
N LYS A 302 11.08 29.74 17.83
CA LYS A 302 12.02 30.64 17.12
C LYS A 302 11.37 32.03 16.91
N VAL A 303 11.82 33.03 17.70
CA VAL A 303 11.35 34.45 17.76
C VAL A 303 11.30 35.17 16.40
N ARG A 304 12.13 34.73 15.46
CA ARG A 304 11.87 34.87 14.03
C ARG A 304 12.03 33.47 13.46
N PRO A 305 11.07 32.92 12.70
CA PRO A 305 11.37 31.82 11.83
C PRO A 305 12.37 32.37 10.80
N LYS A 306 13.67 32.34 11.12
CA LYS A 306 14.68 32.40 10.07
C LYS A 306 14.27 31.27 9.14
N PRO A 307 14.05 31.53 7.84
CA PRO A 307 13.96 30.43 6.90
C PRO A 307 15.31 29.73 6.99
N SER A 308 15.41 28.71 7.83
CA SER A 308 16.54 27.82 7.77
C SER A 308 16.55 27.36 6.32
N LEU A 309 17.73 27.42 5.69
CA LEU A 309 18.01 26.87 4.35
C LEU A 309 17.57 25.39 4.19
N LEU A 310 17.14 24.79 5.31
CA LEU A 310 16.67 23.45 5.56
C LEU A 310 15.18 23.54 5.92
N HIS A 311 14.32 23.36 4.93
CA HIS A 311 12.95 22.95 5.21
C HIS A 311 12.88 21.44 4.96
N SER A 312 12.43 20.66 5.94
CA SER A 312 11.93 19.30 5.69
C SER A 312 10.65 19.39 4.85
N SER A 313 10.24 18.27 4.27
CA SER A 313 8.94 18.13 3.60
C SER A 313 7.80 18.55 4.53
N PHE A 314 7.89 18.17 5.81
CA PHE A 314 6.94 18.53 6.86
C PHE A 314 7.03 19.99 7.26
N THR A 315 8.21 20.62 7.34
CA THR A 315 8.30 22.05 7.66
C THR A 315 7.89 22.94 6.49
N ALA A 316 8.03 22.49 5.24
CA ALA A 316 7.43 23.14 4.06
C ALA A 316 5.91 23.06 4.12
N TYR A 317 5.38 21.88 4.44
CA TYR A 317 3.97 21.66 4.67
C TYR A 317 3.42 22.50 5.86
N LEU A 318 4.12 22.52 7.00
CA LEU A 318 3.77 23.31 8.17
C LEU A 318 3.93 24.82 7.91
N GLY A 319 4.97 25.23 7.19
CA GLY A 319 5.27 26.63 6.87
C GLY A 319 4.21 27.28 5.99
N ASP A 320 3.72 26.57 4.97
CA ASP A 320 2.62 27.03 4.11
C ASP A 320 1.28 27.12 4.87
N LYS A 321 1.10 26.25 5.87
CA LYS A 321 -0.07 26.25 6.78
C LYS A 321 0.10 27.15 8.00
N LEU A 322 1.31 27.62 8.32
CA LEU A 322 1.61 28.42 9.51
C LEU A 322 0.79 29.73 9.57
N PRO A 323 0.54 30.43 8.44
CA PRO A 323 -0.34 31.60 8.43
C PRO A 323 -1.82 31.25 8.72
N GLN A 324 -2.30 30.08 8.27
CA GLN A 324 -3.63 29.56 8.61
C GLN A 324 -3.72 29.12 10.08
N PHE A 325 -2.61 28.63 10.65
CA PHE A 325 -2.42 28.30 12.07
C PHE A 325 -2.50 29.52 12.98
N LEU A 326 -1.92 30.64 12.56
CA LEU A 326 -2.00 31.90 13.30
C LEU A 326 -3.40 32.53 13.26
N SER A 327 -4.27 32.09 12.34
CA SER A 327 -5.60 32.70 12.09
C SER A 327 -6.80 31.83 12.49
N SER A 328 -6.62 30.59 12.96
CA SER A 328 -7.69 29.76 13.55
C SER A 328 -7.12 28.80 14.60
N PRO A 329 -7.82 28.54 15.70
CA PRO A 329 -7.28 28.66 17.05
C PRO A 329 -6.29 27.54 17.38
N CYS A 330 -5.00 27.89 17.46
CA CYS A 330 -4.16 27.38 18.53
C CYS A 330 -4.86 27.73 19.85
N GLN A 331 -5.56 26.78 20.48
CA GLN A 331 -5.83 26.95 21.92
C GLN A 331 -4.48 26.81 22.63
N ASN A 332 -4.00 27.91 23.24
CA ASN A 332 -2.78 27.95 24.05
C ASN A 332 -1.45 27.62 23.34
N GLY A 333 -1.34 27.80 22.02
CA GLY A 333 -0.09 27.57 21.30
C GLY A 333 0.19 26.10 20.93
N GLU A 334 -0.81 25.22 21.04
CA GLU A 334 -0.73 23.82 20.64
C GLU A 334 -1.52 23.53 19.35
N MET A 335 -1.13 22.47 18.63
CA MET A 335 -1.84 21.99 17.44
C MET A 335 -3.15 21.31 17.84
N SER A 336 -4.23 21.51 17.07
CA SER A 336 -5.46 20.75 17.30
C SER A 336 -5.22 19.25 17.12
N GLU A 337 -5.88 18.44 17.95
CA GLU A 337 -5.76 16.98 17.92
C GLU A 337 -6.18 16.41 16.56
N GLU A 338 -7.20 17.00 15.93
CA GLU A 338 -7.62 16.62 14.58
C GLU A 338 -6.50 16.78 13.57
N TYR A 339 -5.71 17.84 13.65
CA TYR A 339 -4.65 18.11 12.70
C TYR A 339 -3.41 17.24 12.96
N VAL A 340 -3.05 17.02 14.23
CA VAL A 340 -2.00 16.06 14.59
C VAL A 340 -2.34 14.67 14.02
N GLN A 341 -3.59 14.24 14.15
CA GLN A 341 -4.04 12.98 13.57
C GLN A 341 -3.88 12.96 12.04
N GLU A 342 -4.22 14.03 11.33
CA GLU A 342 -4.02 14.14 9.87
C GLU A 342 -2.55 14.03 9.48
N LEU A 343 -1.67 14.67 10.22
CA LEU A 343 -0.24 14.61 9.98
C LEU A 343 0.36 13.24 10.25
N VAL A 344 -0.04 12.61 11.36
CA VAL A 344 0.34 11.24 11.69
C VAL A 344 -0.10 10.29 10.57
N SER A 345 -1.32 10.49 10.07
CA SER A 345 -1.89 9.71 8.96
C SER A 345 -1.03 9.80 7.70
N SER A 346 -0.69 11.03 7.29
CA SER A 346 0.08 11.30 6.08
C SER A 346 1.51 10.79 6.20
N CYS A 347 2.16 11.02 7.34
CA CYS A 347 3.52 10.53 7.60
C CYS A 347 3.56 9.00 7.64
N ALA A 348 2.63 8.36 8.37
CA ALA A 348 2.56 6.90 8.44
C ALA A 348 2.34 6.27 7.05
N GLY A 349 1.49 6.89 6.23
CA GLY A 349 1.31 6.53 4.84
C GLY A 349 2.58 6.64 3.99
N ALA A 350 3.36 7.72 4.16
CA ALA A 350 4.63 7.92 3.47
C ALA A 350 5.67 6.85 3.86
N PHE A 351 5.79 6.53 5.15
CA PHE A 351 6.66 5.45 5.63
C PHE A 351 6.24 4.08 5.08
N LEU A 352 4.93 3.79 4.99
CA LEU A 352 4.45 2.55 4.37
C LEU A 352 4.75 2.50 2.88
N ALA A 353 4.62 3.62 2.17
CA ALA A 353 4.99 3.70 0.76
C ALA A 353 6.49 3.46 0.55
N ALA A 354 7.34 3.86 1.51
CA ALA A 354 8.79 3.69 1.45
C ALA A 354 9.24 2.22 1.38
N VAL A 355 8.39 1.23 1.77
CA VAL A 355 8.66 -0.21 1.56
C VAL A 355 8.97 -0.52 0.09
N SER A 356 8.37 0.22 -0.84
CA SER A 356 8.63 0.02 -2.27
C SER A 356 10.06 0.38 -2.67
N GLY A 357 10.63 1.42 -2.05
CA GLY A 357 12.01 1.85 -2.30
C GLY A 357 13.04 0.83 -1.79
N SER A 358 12.81 0.26 -0.59
CA SER A 358 13.71 -0.75 -0.03
C SER A 358 13.69 -2.05 -0.85
N ALA A 359 12.52 -2.46 -1.32
CA ALA A 359 12.39 -3.61 -2.23
C ALA A 359 13.12 -3.35 -3.56
N ALA A 360 12.91 -2.18 -4.18
CA ALA A 360 13.56 -1.83 -5.44
C ALA A 360 15.10 -1.81 -5.32
N LEU A 361 15.64 -1.22 -4.24
CA LEU A 361 17.08 -1.23 -3.98
C LEU A 361 17.62 -2.66 -3.80
N SER A 362 16.89 -3.50 -3.09
CA SER A 362 17.28 -4.90 -2.86
C SER A 362 17.34 -5.70 -4.16
N TYR A 363 16.32 -5.59 -5.02
CA TYR A 363 16.30 -6.25 -6.32
C TYR A 363 17.38 -5.71 -7.25
N CYS A 364 17.64 -4.39 -7.24
CA CYS A 364 18.68 -3.76 -8.04
C CYS A 364 20.06 -4.33 -7.69
N LEU A 365 20.40 -4.36 -6.40
CA LEU A 365 21.68 -4.91 -5.93
C LEU A 365 21.81 -6.42 -6.22
N MET A 366 20.73 -7.18 -6.08
CA MET A 366 20.70 -8.60 -6.46
C MET A 366 20.98 -8.79 -7.96
N LEU A 367 20.33 -8.02 -8.83
CA LEU A 367 20.55 -8.10 -10.28
C LEU A 367 21.97 -7.67 -10.66
N LEU A 368 22.51 -6.61 -10.06
CA LEU A 368 23.90 -6.20 -10.30
C LEU A 368 24.88 -7.30 -9.89
N HIS A 369 24.63 -7.98 -8.77
CA HIS A 369 25.44 -9.13 -8.35
C HIS A 369 25.38 -10.29 -9.36
N GLN A 370 24.19 -10.59 -9.88
CA GLN A 370 23.97 -11.65 -10.88
C GLN A 370 24.51 -11.30 -12.27
N HIS A 371 24.76 -10.01 -12.55
CA HIS A 371 25.24 -9.53 -13.84
C HIS A 371 26.52 -8.69 -13.72
N PRO A 372 27.70 -9.33 -13.49
CA PRO A 372 28.96 -8.62 -13.23
C PRO A 372 29.39 -7.65 -14.34
N ASN A 373 29.04 -7.93 -15.60
CA ASN A 373 29.33 -7.05 -16.73
C ASN A 373 28.57 -5.72 -16.63
N ILE A 374 27.30 -5.78 -16.21
CA ILE A 374 26.46 -4.60 -15.99
C ILE A 374 26.96 -3.84 -14.75
N ALA A 375 27.29 -4.55 -13.66
CA ALA A 375 27.88 -3.94 -12.47
C ALA A 375 29.19 -3.21 -12.77
N ARG A 376 30.06 -3.74 -13.64
CA ARG A 376 31.28 -3.06 -14.10
C ARG A 376 30.96 -1.78 -14.88
N ARG A 377 29.96 -1.78 -15.77
CA ARG A 377 29.52 -0.55 -16.47
C ARG A 377 28.96 0.49 -15.50
N VAL A 378 28.16 0.09 -14.51
CA VAL A 378 27.67 1.02 -13.47
C VAL A 378 28.83 1.62 -12.70
N ARG A 379 29.82 0.81 -12.28
CA ARG A 379 31.01 1.33 -11.57
C ARG A 379 31.81 2.30 -12.44
N ALA A 380 32.06 1.96 -13.70
CA ALA A 380 32.75 2.85 -14.63
C ALA A 380 32.02 4.20 -14.80
N GLU A 381 30.69 4.18 -14.94
CA GLU A 381 29.90 5.42 -14.96
C GLU A 381 30.05 6.21 -13.65
N HIS A 382 30.06 5.55 -12.50
CA HIS A 382 30.23 6.24 -11.21
C HIS A 382 31.63 6.82 -11.07
N ASP A 383 32.67 6.10 -11.52
CA ASP A 383 34.07 6.54 -11.49
C ASP A 383 34.34 7.70 -12.48
N ASP A 384 33.57 7.81 -13.56
CA ASP A 384 33.65 8.93 -14.52
C ASP A 384 33.01 10.22 -13.96
N ILE A 385 31.94 10.10 -13.16
CA ILE A 385 31.16 11.25 -12.67
C ILE A 385 31.59 11.69 -11.25
N PHE A 386 32.03 10.74 -10.44
CA PHE A 386 32.40 10.89 -9.03
C PHE A 386 33.81 10.35 -8.75
N SER A 387 34.31 10.60 -7.54
CA SER A 387 35.61 10.08 -7.14
C SER A 387 35.47 8.70 -6.49
N SER A 388 36.46 7.84 -6.68
CA SER A 388 36.60 6.61 -5.89
C SER A 388 36.80 6.90 -4.39
N ASP A 389 37.24 8.11 -4.02
CA ASP A 389 37.30 8.55 -2.63
C ASP A 389 35.91 8.98 -2.13
N ARG A 390 35.45 8.33 -1.07
CA ARG A 390 34.13 8.58 -0.47
C ARG A 390 33.95 10.02 0.00
N ASN A 391 34.96 10.61 0.64
CA ASN A 391 34.85 11.96 1.20
C ASN A 391 34.78 13.00 0.08
N ILE A 392 35.57 12.82 -0.98
CA ILE A 392 35.50 13.67 -2.18
C ILE A 392 34.12 13.54 -2.83
N THR A 393 33.59 12.33 -2.96
CA THR A 393 32.24 12.11 -3.52
C THR A 393 31.13 12.73 -2.67
N LEU A 394 31.18 12.61 -1.34
CA LEU A 394 30.23 13.29 -0.46
C LEU A 394 30.34 14.82 -0.56
N GLN A 395 31.56 15.35 -0.69
CA GLN A 395 31.77 16.78 -0.92
C GLN A 395 31.20 17.23 -2.27
N LEU A 396 31.40 16.46 -3.35
CA LEU A 396 30.83 16.72 -4.66
C LEU A 396 29.30 16.69 -4.64
N LEU A 397 28.69 15.73 -3.93
CA LEU A 397 27.23 15.67 -3.77
C LEU A 397 26.70 16.87 -2.96
N LYS A 398 27.52 17.45 -2.08
CA LYS A 398 27.20 18.65 -1.32
C LYS A 398 27.28 19.94 -2.16
N THR A 399 28.28 20.07 -3.01
CA THR A 399 28.48 21.27 -3.83
C THR A 399 27.73 21.23 -5.16
N ASN A 400 27.54 20.03 -5.73
CA ASN A 400 27.02 19.78 -7.06
C ASN A 400 26.06 18.56 -7.08
N PRO A 401 24.97 18.57 -6.29
CA PRO A 401 24.01 17.47 -6.23
C PRO A 401 23.38 17.09 -7.58
N GLU A 402 23.31 18.03 -8.53
CA GLU A 402 22.81 17.83 -9.89
C GLU A 402 23.63 16.83 -10.73
N ARG A 403 24.87 16.52 -10.32
CA ARG A 403 25.70 15.49 -10.99
C ARG A 403 25.04 14.12 -11.02
N LEU A 404 24.16 13.81 -10.05
CA LEU A 404 23.39 12.57 -10.06
C LEU A 404 22.54 12.38 -11.33
N ASN A 405 22.13 13.48 -11.99
CA ASN A 405 21.38 13.41 -13.25
C ASN A 405 22.21 12.89 -14.43
N GLN A 406 23.54 12.80 -14.27
CA GLN A 406 24.47 12.31 -15.29
C GLN A 406 24.62 10.78 -15.26
N LEU A 407 24.08 10.10 -14.23
CA LEU A 407 24.09 8.64 -14.08
C LEU A 407 23.02 7.96 -14.95
N VAL A 408 23.12 8.12 -16.28
CA VAL A 408 22.13 7.69 -17.26
C VAL A 408 21.97 6.16 -17.28
N PHE A 409 23.07 5.42 -17.26
CA PHE A 409 23.07 3.95 -17.24
C PHE A 409 22.59 3.40 -15.89
N THR A 410 22.98 4.00 -14.78
CA THR A 410 22.43 3.65 -13.46
C THR A 410 20.91 3.83 -13.42
N LEU A 411 20.39 4.92 -13.99
CA LEU A 411 18.94 5.12 -14.11
C LEU A 411 18.29 4.04 -15.00
N ALA A 412 18.95 3.63 -16.09
CA ALA A 412 18.49 2.56 -16.95
C ALA A 412 18.42 1.21 -16.22
N VAL A 413 19.43 0.90 -15.39
CA VAL A 413 19.48 -0.26 -14.49
C VAL A 413 18.32 -0.25 -13.50
N ILE A 414 18.04 0.90 -12.87
CA ILE A 414 16.91 1.05 -11.94
C ILE A 414 15.57 0.81 -12.66
N LYS A 415 15.40 1.38 -13.85
CA LYS A 415 14.17 1.19 -14.65
C LYS A 415 13.98 -0.26 -15.07
N GLU A 416 15.02 -0.94 -15.52
CA GLU A 416 14.97 -2.35 -15.89
C GLU A 416 14.70 -3.24 -14.67
N THR A 417 15.26 -2.90 -13.51
CA THR A 417 14.92 -3.55 -12.23
C THR A 417 13.43 -3.43 -11.92
N LEU A 418 12.86 -2.23 -12.03
CA LEU A 418 11.43 -1.99 -11.78
C LEU A 418 10.52 -2.62 -12.85
N ARG A 419 11.00 -2.78 -14.08
CA ARG A 419 10.30 -3.53 -15.13
C ARG A 419 10.19 -5.01 -14.76
N LEU A 420 11.30 -5.63 -14.35
CA LEU A 420 11.31 -7.04 -13.95
C LEU A 420 10.57 -7.28 -12.63
N PHE A 421 10.78 -6.42 -11.64
CA PHE A 421 10.24 -6.54 -10.28
C PHE A 421 9.28 -5.40 -9.98
N SER A 422 8.20 -5.34 -10.76
CA SER A 422 7.21 -4.28 -10.60
C SER A 422 6.39 -4.44 -9.32
N MET A 423 6.25 -3.35 -8.58
CA MET A 423 5.58 -3.32 -7.29
C MET A 423 4.08 -3.01 -7.43
N GLY A 424 3.23 -3.81 -6.79
CA GLY A 424 1.79 -3.52 -6.68
C GLY A 424 0.93 -3.96 -7.87
N VAL A 425 -0.31 -3.45 -7.90
CA VAL A 425 -1.24 -3.42 -9.03
C VAL A 425 -2.09 -2.15 -8.89
N ILE A 426 -2.67 -1.64 -9.98
CA ILE A 426 -3.60 -0.50 -9.89
C ILE A 426 -5.03 -1.02 -9.94
N LEU A 427 -5.83 -0.68 -8.93
CA LEU A 427 -7.24 -1.06 -8.84
C LEU A 427 -8.15 0.12 -9.18
N ARG A 428 -9.07 -0.09 -10.13
CA ARG A 428 -10.04 0.93 -10.59
C ARG A 428 -11.47 0.43 -10.43
N GLN A 429 -12.39 1.36 -10.15
CA GLN A 429 -13.82 1.11 -10.11
C GLN A 429 -14.47 1.77 -11.33
N PRO A 430 -14.76 1.02 -12.41
CA PRO A 430 -15.45 1.55 -13.58
C PRO A 430 -16.89 1.94 -13.23
N SER A 431 -17.45 2.83 -14.05
CA SER A 431 -18.88 3.13 -14.08
C SER A 431 -19.66 1.94 -14.65
N SER A 432 -20.97 1.90 -14.41
CA SER A 432 -21.82 0.76 -14.78
C SER A 432 -22.04 0.58 -16.29
N ASP A 433 -21.65 1.58 -17.07
CA ASP A 433 -21.71 1.68 -18.53
C ASP A 433 -20.34 1.54 -19.21
N THR A 434 -19.25 1.42 -18.45
CA THR A 434 -17.90 1.32 -19.02
C THR A 434 -17.72 0.02 -19.81
N VAL A 435 -17.21 0.16 -21.04
CA VAL A 435 -16.87 -0.94 -21.94
C VAL A 435 -15.45 -0.78 -22.48
N ILE A 436 -14.80 -1.92 -22.72
CA ILE A 436 -13.50 -1.99 -23.41
C ILE A 436 -13.63 -2.84 -24.67
N SER A 437 -12.84 -2.52 -25.69
CA SER A 437 -12.76 -3.29 -26.92
C SER A 437 -11.38 -3.93 -27.02
N ASN A 438 -11.31 -5.20 -27.37
CA ASN A 438 -10.07 -5.89 -27.71
C ASN A 438 -10.34 -6.95 -28.78
N ASP A 439 -9.56 -6.95 -29.86
CA ASP A 439 -9.67 -7.89 -30.98
C ASP A 439 -11.10 -8.05 -31.53
N GLY A 440 -11.81 -6.92 -31.69
CA GLY A 440 -13.18 -6.90 -32.22
C GLY A 440 -14.26 -7.36 -31.23
N ARG A 441 -13.91 -7.71 -29.99
CA ARG A 441 -14.86 -8.04 -28.93
C ARG A 441 -15.02 -6.88 -27.96
N ILE A 442 -16.28 -6.63 -27.58
CA ILE A 442 -16.63 -5.63 -26.56
C ILE A 442 -16.89 -6.34 -25.24
N TYR A 443 -16.20 -5.90 -24.19
CA TYR A 443 -16.39 -6.40 -22.83
C TYR A 443 -17.01 -5.32 -21.96
N SER A 444 -18.11 -5.65 -21.27
CA SER A 444 -18.65 -4.79 -20.23
C SER A 444 -17.84 -4.93 -18.95
N LEU A 445 -17.47 -3.80 -18.37
CA LEU A 445 -16.79 -3.73 -17.07
C LEU A 445 -17.76 -3.51 -15.91
N ARG A 446 -19.07 -3.57 -16.17
CA ARG A 446 -20.12 -3.44 -15.15
C ARG A 446 -19.88 -4.42 -14.00
N ASP A 447 -20.01 -3.92 -12.78
CA ASP A 447 -19.85 -4.67 -11.52
C ASP A 447 -18.44 -5.25 -11.27
N HIS A 448 -17.48 -5.05 -12.17
CA HIS A 448 -16.11 -5.55 -12.01
C HIS A 448 -15.21 -4.53 -11.31
N ILE A 449 -14.26 -5.03 -10.52
CA ILE A 449 -13.06 -4.28 -10.17
C ILE A 449 -12.06 -4.46 -11.31
N VAL A 450 -11.49 -3.37 -11.81
CA VAL A 450 -10.45 -3.42 -12.83
C VAL A 450 -9.08 -3.49 -12.15
N VAL A 451 -8.30 -4.52 -12.47
CA VAL A 451 -6.89 -4.67 -12.09
C VAL A 451 -6.05 -4.35 -13.32
N LEU A 452 -5.33 -3.23 -13.29
CA LEU A 452 -4.29 -2.96 -14.29
C LEU A 452 -3.02 -3.64 -13.82
N PHE A 453 -2.57 -4.62 -14.61
CA PHE A 453 -1.55 -5.56 -14.20
C PHE A 453 -0.23 -5.30 -14.90
N HIS A 454 0.51 -4.32 -14.37
CA HIS A 454 1.78 -3.89 -14.94
C HIS A 454 2.85 -5.00 -14.93
N THR A 455 2.84 -5.94 -13.99
CA THR A 455 3.81 -7.06 -13.97
C THR A 455 3.69 -7.90 -15.24
N ALA A 456 2.47 -8.20 -15.69
CA ALA A 456 2.25 -8.91 -16.95
C ALA A 456 2.53 -8.01 -18.15
N MET A 457 2.12 -6.74 -18.11
CA MET A 457 2.36 -5.75 -19.17
C MET A 457 3.86 -5.57 -19.45
N HIS A 458 4.67 -5.45 -18.40
CA HIS A 458 6.12 -5.30 -18.49
C HIS A 458 6.86 -6.57 -18.94
N ARG A 459 6.17 -7.71 -19.01
CA ARG A 459 6.70 -9.01 -19.47
C ARG A 459 6.13 -9.42 -20.83
N ARG A 460 5.46 -8.51 -21.54
CA ARG A 460 4.94 -8.74 -22.89
C ARG A 460 6.06 -8.77 -23.91
N PRO A 461 6.26 -9.88 -24.67
CA PRO A 461 7.35 -10.00 -25.63
C PRO A 461 7.21 -9.09 -26.85
N ASP A 462 5.99 -8.67 -27.19
CA ASP A 462 5.70 -7.70 -28.25
C ASP A 462 6.13 -6.27 -27.89
N LEU A 463 6.23 -5.96 -26.59
CA LEU A 463 6.72 -4.68 -26.06
C LEU A 463 8.19 -4.75 -25.64
N PHE A 464 8.60 -5.88 -25.05
CA PHE A 464 9.93 -6.13 -24.51
C PHE A 464 10.46 -7.47 -25.04
N PRO A 465 11.20 -7.48 -26.17
CA PRO A 465 11.80 -8.70 -26.71
C PRO A 465 12.71 -9.38 -25.67
N GLU A 466 12.65 -10.71 -25.52
CA GLU A 466 13.28 -11.43 -24.41
C GLU A 466 12.86 -10.85 -23.02
N PRO A 467 11.56 -10.88 -22.67
CA PRO A 467 11.01 -10.09 -21.55
C PRO A 467 11.56 -10.47 -20.17
N ASP A 468 12.10 -11.68 -20.01
CA ASP A 468 12.64 -12.14 -18.74
C ASP A 468 14.15 -11.83 -18.58
N LYS A 469 14.81 -11.36 -19.64
CA LYS A 469 16.23 -10.97 -19.62
C LYS A 469 16.39 -9.59 -18.98
N PHE A 470 17.37 -9.48 -18.07
CA PHE A 470 17.79 -8.20 -17.51
C PHE A 470 18.68 -7.46 -18.50
N ASP A 471 18.12 -6.45 -19.15
CA ASP A 471 18.81 -5.65 -20.17
C ASP A 471 18.53 -4.14 -19.96
N PRO A 472 19.42 -3.44 -19.24
CA PRO A 472 19.31 -2.00 -19.03
C PRO A 472 19.39 -1.17 -20.31
N ASP A 473 20.00 -1.67 -21.39
CA ASP A 473 20.19 -0.90 -22.62
C ASP A 473 18.85 -0.54 -23.29
N ARG A 474 17.75 -1.22 -22.94
CA ARG A 474 16.37 -0.85 -23.32
C ARG A 474 15.95 0.55 -22.90
N PHE A 475 16.51 1.06 -21.81
CA PHE A 475 16.14 2.36 -21.23
C PHE A 475 17.17 3.46 -21.51
N MET A 476 18.20 3.16 -22.31
CA MET A 476 19.16 4.17 -22.74
C MET A 476 18.53 5.19 -23.71
N PRO A 477 19.07 6.41 -23.78
CA PRO A 477 18.67 7.37 -24.81
C PRO A 477 18.84 6.78 -26.22
N GLY A 478 17.85 6.96 -27.09
CA GLY A 478 17.89 6.47 -28.48
C GLY A 478 17.51 5.01 -28.69
N THR A 479 17.36 4.21 -27.63
CA THR A 479 16.99 2.77 -27.73
C THR A 479 15.54 2.46 -27.39
N ARG A 480 14.71 3.45 -27.02
CA ARG A 480 13.26 3.27 -26.76
C ARG A 480 12.53 2.78 -28.01
N GLN A 481 12.60 1.49 -28.30
CA GLN A 481 11.72 0.82 -29.25
C GLN A 481 10.30 0.83 -28.69
N LYS A 482 9.31 1.10 -29.55
CA LYS A 482 7.87 0.69 -29.54
C LYS A 482 7.10 0.55 -28.22
N ILE A 483 7.60 1.02 -27.08
CA ILE A 483 6.87 1.04 -25.82
C ILE A 483 5.90 2.23 -25.91
N PRO A 484 4.58 2.00 -25.93
CA PRO A 484 3.62 3.08 -25.92
C PRO A 484 3.87 4.00 -24.72
N PRO A 485 3.67 5.32 -24.88
CA PRO A 485 4.06 6.33 -23.90
C PRO A 485 3.41 6.16 -22.52
#